data_AF-A0A536ZZV1-F1
#
_entry.id   AF-A0A536ZZV1-F1
#
_cell.length_a   1.000
_cell.length_b   1.000
_cell.length_c   1.000
_cell.angle_alpha   90.00
_cell.angle_beta   90.00
_cell.angle_gamma   90.00
#
_symmetry.space_group_name_H-M   'P 1'
#
loop_
_entity.id
_entity.type
_entity.pdbx_description
1 polymer ?
#
loop_
_entity_poly.entity_id
_entity_poly.type
_entity_poly.pdbx_seq_one_letter_code
_entity_poly.pdbx_strand_id
1 'polypeptide(L)'
;MHDAVREQLRVIEAVLRRWGRLDECDSHAPGILGKLQAGTSSEDLARHLYGLTAQMGLPGDMDRDRLFATELVSWWVDRSGVA
;
A
#
# COMPACT_ATOMS: atom_id res chain seq x y z
N MET A 1 -13.35 18.17 -3.26
CA MET A 1 -13.40 16.69 -3.20
C MET A 1 -12.15 16.00 -3.76
N HIS A 2 -11.41 16.62 -4.71
CA HIS A 2 -10.19 16.03 -5.29
C HIS A 2 -8.92 16.09 -4.42
N ASP A 3 -8.79 17.05 -3.50
CA ASP A 3 -7.52 17.25 -2.78
C ASP A 3 -7.25 16.17 -1.72
N ALA A 4 -8.30 15.67 -1.07
CA ALA A 4 -8.14 14.63 -0.05
C ALA A 4 -7.67 13.28 -0.63
N VAL A 5 -8.18 12.91 -1.81
CA VAL A 5 -7.77 11.69 -2.52
C VAL A 5 -6.35 11.83 -3.05
N ARG A 6 -6.00 13.00 -3.61
CA ARG A 6 -4.63 13.28 -4.05
C ARG A 6 -3.63 13.15 -2.91
N GLU A 7 -3.97 13.64 -1.73
CA GLU A 7 -3.10 13.53 -0.56
C GLU A 7 -2.97 12.09 -0.07
N GLN A 8 -4.04 11.30 -0.10
CA GLN A 8 -3.98 9.87 0.22
C GLN A 8 -3.05 9.11 -0.73
N LEU A 9 -3.17 9.38 -2.03
CA LEU A 9 -2.31 8.75 -3.05
C LEU A 9 -0.84 9.10 -2.83
N ARG A 10 -0.51 10.36 -2.52
CA ARG A 10 0.87 10.78 -2.22
C ARG A 10 1.49 10.03 -1.05
N VAL A 11 0.73 9.81 0.03
CA VAL A 11 1.24 9.05 1.18
C VAL A 11 1.49 7.60 0.78
N ILE A 12 0.55 6.98 0.07
CA ILE A 12 0.69 5.60 -0.41
C ILE A 12 1.90 5.48 -1.35
N GLU A 13 2.08 6.41 -2.29
CA GLU A 13 3.24 6.49 -3.17
C GLU A 13 4.55 6.60 -2.39
N ALA A 14 4.60 7.44 -1.36
CA ALA A 14 5.79 7.60 -0.52
C ALA A 14 6.16 6.30 0.22
N VAL A 15 5.15 5.56 0.70
CA VAL A 15 5.35 4.25 1.33
C VAL A 15 5.80 3.21 0.29
N LEU A 16 5.18 3.19 -0.89
CA LEU A 16 5.56 2.27 -1.98
C LEU A 16 6.99 2.52 -2.50
N ARG A 17 7.43 3.78 -2.58
CA ARG A 17 8.82 4.13 -2.96
C ARG A 17 9.87 3.62 -1.97
N ARG A 18 9.51 3.49 -0.69
CA ARG A 18 10.35 2.86 0.32
C ARG A 18 10.27 1.34 0.26
N TRP A 19 9.09 0.79 -0.07
CA TRP A 19 8.85 -0.64 -0.20
C TRP A 19 9.65 -1.26 -1.35
N GLY A 20 9.73 -0.58 -2.50
CA GLY A 20 10.53 -1.00 -3.65
C GLY A 20 11.01 0.17 -4.48
N ARG A 21 12.16 0.01 -5.15
CA ARG A 21 12.68 0.93 -6.17
C ARG A 21 11.84 0.85 -7.45
N LEU A 22 10.56 1.13 -7.33
CA LEU A 22 9.60 0.99 -8.41
C LEU A 22 9.40 2.33 -9.09
N ASP A 23 9.82 2.40 -10.34
CA ASP A 23 9.50 3.51 -11.22
C ASP A 23 7.98 3.57 -11.49
N GLU A 24 7.26 2.47 -11.24
CA GLU A 24 5.80 2.32 -11.43
C GLU A 24 4.97 2.43 -10.14
N CYS A 25 5.55 2.86 -9.00
CA CYS A 25 4.84 3.07 -7.72
C CYS A 25 3.51 3.82 -7.88
N ASP A 26 3.55 4.88 -8.69
CA ASP A 26 2.43 5.79 -8.90
C ASP A 26 1.23 5.07 -9.56
N SER A 27 1.47 3.99 -10.32
CA SER A 27 0.43 3.20 -10.98
C SER A 27 -0.32 2.26 -10.02
N HIS A 28 0.33 1.84 -8.94
CA HIS A 28 -0.24 0.89 -7.97
C HIS A 28 -0.98 1.58 -6.81
N ALA A 29 -0.64 2.83 -6.50
CA ALA A 29 -1.22 3.57 -5.39
C ALA A 29 -2.77 3.63 -5.41
N PRO A 30 -3.46 3.81 -6.55
CA PRO A 30 -4.92 3.78 -6.59
C PRO A 30 -5.52 2.42 -6.20
N GLY A 31 -4.88 1.32 -6.60
CA GLY A 31 -5.33 -0.03 -6.26
C GLY A 31 -5.18 -0.33 -4.76
N ILE A 32 -4.08 0.12 -4.17
CA ILE A 32 -3.84 0.04 -2.72
C ILE A 32 -4.87 0.88 -1.95
N LEU A 33 -5.14 2.11 -2.40
CA LEU A 33 -6.16 2.96 -1.79
C LEU A 33 -7.54 2.30 -1.80
N GLY A 34 -7.93 1.70 -2.94
CA GLY A 34 -9.20 0.97 -3.04
C GLY A 34 -9.30 -0.21 -2.05
N LYS A 35 -8.21 -0.92 -1.80
CA LYS A 35 -8.17 -2.01 -0.80
C LYS A 35 -8.28 -1.51 0.63
N LEU A 36 -7.60 -0.40 0.95
CA LEU A 36 -7.71 0.24 2.27
C LEU A 36 -9.15 0.74 2.52
N GLN A 37 -9.77 1.38 1.53
CA GLN A 37 -11.17 1.80 1.58
C GLN A 37 -12.14 0.63 1.76
N ALA A 38 -11.81 -0.54 1.22
CA ALA A 38 -12.61 -1.77 1.37
C ALA A 38 -12.38 -2.47 2.72
N GLY A 39 -11.52 -1.95 3.60
CA GLY A 39 -11.24 -2.56 4.91
C GLY A 39 -10.35 -3.80 4.85
N THR A 40 -9.41 -3.85 3.90
CA THR A 40 -8.44 -4.97 3.82
C THR A 40 -7.66 -5.11 5.12
N SER A 41 -7.37 -6.35 5.52
CA SER A 41 -6.44 -6.63 6.60
C SER A 41 -4.99 -6.37 6.17
N SER A 42 -4.07 -6.16 7.12
CA SER A 42 -2.64 -6.03 6.83
C SER A 42 -2.06 -7.30 6.19
N GLU A 43 -2.52 -8.48 6.60
CA GLU A 43 -2.07 -9.75 5.99
C GLU A 43 -2.54 -9.90 4.54
N ASP A 44 -3.79 -9.51 4.23
CA ASP A 44 -4.28 -9.54 2.84
C ASP A 44 -3.59 -8.50 1.96
N LEU A 45 -3.28 -7.33 2.53
CA LEU A 45 -2.49 -6.33 1.84
C LEU A 45 -1.05 -6.79 1.63
N ALA A 46 -0.43 -7.48 2.59
CA ALA A 46 0.90 -8.06 2.46
C ALA A 46 0.96 -9.09 1.32
N ARG A 47 -0.04 -9.99 1.23
CA ARG A 47 -0.14 -10.95 0.11
C ARG A 47 -0.30 -10.25 -1.23
N HIS A 48 -1.02 -9.13 -1.27
CA HIS A 48 -1.15 -8.34 -2.48
C HIS A 48 0.18 -7.70 -2.90
N LEU A 49 0.91 -7.10 -1.96
CA LEU A 49 2.26 -6.57 -2.19
C LEU A 49 3.22 -7.67 -2.66
N TYR A 50 3.19 -8.83 -2.02
CA TYR A 50 3.97 -9.99 -2.44
C TYR A 50 3.62 -10.42 -3.88
N GLY A 51 2.33 -10.47 -4.22
CA GLY A 51 1.88 -10.73 -5.59
C GLY A 51 2.42 -9.72 -6.61
N LEU A 52 2.47 -8.44 -6.25
CA LEU A 52 3.08 -7.41 -7.10
C LEU A 52 4.58 -7.69 -7.29
N THR A 53 5.34 -8.00 -6.23
CA THR A 53 6.78 -8.31 -6.37
C THR A 53 7.03 -9.47 -7.32
N ALA A 54 6.20 -10.51 -7.26
CA ALA A 54 6.27 -11.65 -8.16
C ALA A 54 5.96 -11.27 -9.62
N GLN A 55 4.94 -10.42 -9.86
CA GLN A 55 4.63 -9.90 -11.20
C GLN A 55 5.76 -9.08 -11.80
N MET A 56 6.55 -8.43 -10.96
CA MET A 56 7.70 -7.60 -11.34
C MET A 56 8.99 -8.40 -11.47
N GLY A 57 8.95 -9.72 -11.28
CA GLY A 57 10.13 -10.59 -11.32
C GLY A 57 11.14 -10.32 -10.19
N LEU A 58 10.72 -9.61 -9.15
CA LEU A 58 11.55 -9.33 -7.98
C LEU A 58 11.50 -10.50 -7.00
N PRO A 59 12.58 -10.76 -6.25
CA PRO A 59 12.53 -11.69 -5.13
C PRO A 59 11.44 -11.26 -4.14
N GLY A 60 10.49 -12.14 -3.88
CA GLY A 60 9.46 -11.94 -2.89
C GLY A 60 10.07 -11.94 -1.48
N ASP A 61 9.66 -10.99 -0.65
CA ASP A 61 10.07 -10.87 0.75
C ASP A 61 8.82 -10.59 1.58
N MET A 62 8.19 -11.67 2.05
CA MET A 62 6.91 -11.58 2.76
C MET A 62 7.03 -10.80 4.07
N ASP A 63 8.18 -10.83 4.74
CA ASP A 63 8.36 -10.11 6.00
C ASP A 63 8.48 -8.60 5.75
N ARG A 64 9.19 -8.20 4.70
CA ARG A 64 9.17 -6.83 4.20
C ARG A 64 7.76 -6.42 3.79
N ASP A 65 7.07 -7.23 3.01
CA ASP A 65 5.73 -6.90 2.49
C ASP A 65 4.71 -6.74 3.64
N ARG A 66 4.81 -7.55 4.70
CA ARG A 66 4.03 -7.39 5.94
C ARG A 66 4.32 -6.09 6.67
N LEU A 67 5.58 -5.68 6.76
CA LEU A 67 5.96 -4.43 7.40
C LEU A 67 5.29 -3.23 6.73
N PHE A 68 5.38 -3.16 5.39
CA PHE A 68 4.78 -2.06 4.63
C PHE A 68 3.25 -2.13 4.58
N ALA A 69 2.67 -3.33 4.50
CA ALA A 69 1.23 -3.50 4.60
C ALA A 69 0.68 -3.05 5.97
N THR A 70 1.39 -3.36 7.06
CA THR A 70 1.03 -2.92 8.40
C THR A 70 1.09 -1.39 8.50
N GLU A 71 2.15 -0.77 8.00
CA GLU A 71 2.27 0.69 7.97
C GLU A 71 1.10 1.37 7.22
N LEU A 72 0.73 0.85 6.04
CA LEU A 72 -0.38 1.38 5.24
C LEU A 72 -1.73 1.24 5.95
N VAL A 73 -1.99 0.08 6.56
CA VAL A 73 -3.25 -0.16 7.28
C VAL A 73 -3.32 0.69 8.55
N SER A 74 -2.25 0.77 9.33
CA SER A 74 -2.19 1.63 10.53
C SER A 74 -2.42 3.09 10.18
N TRP A 75 -1.73 3.62 9.16
CA TRP A 75 -1.96 4.99 8.70
C TRP A 75 -3.41 5.21 8.26
N TRP A 76 -4.01 4.25 7.56
CA TRP A 76 -5.40 4.36 7.12
C TRP A 76 -6.38 4.40 8.30
N VAL A 77 -6.20 3.52 9.28
CA VAL A 77 -7.00 3.46 10.52
C VAL A 77 -6.91 4.77 11.30
N ASP A 78 -5.70 5.26 11.57
CA ASP A 78 -5.46 6.50 12.30
C ASP A 78 -6.14 7.71 11.62
N ARG A 79 -6.11 7.75 10.29
CA ARG A 79 -6.73 8.81 9.49
C ARG A 79 -8.26 8.70 9.45
N SER A 80 -8.78 7.49 9.25
CA SER A 80 -10.22 7.27 9.03
C SER A 80 -11.02 7.34 10.33
N GLY A 81 -10.34 7.32 11.49
CA GLY A 81 -10.99 7.38 12.81
C GLY A 81 -11.77 6.12 13.15
N VAL A 82 -11.57 5.05 12.39
CA VAL A 82 -12.22 3.75 12.60
C VAL A 82 -11.30 2.90 13.48
N ALA A 83 -11.51 2.98 14.79
CA ALA A 83 -10.96 2.03 15.76
C ALA A 83 -11.78 0.74 15.78
#